data_AF-A0A1S8CAV8-F1
#
_entry.id   AF-A0A1S8CAV8-F1
#
_cell.length_a   1.000
_cell.length_b   1.000
_cell.length_c   1.000
_cell.angle_alpha   90.00
_cell.angle_beta   90.00
_cell.angle_gamma   90.00
#
_symmetry.space_group_name_H-M   'P 1'
#
loop_
_entity.id
_entity.type
_entity.pdbx_description
1 polymer ?
#
loop_
_entity_poly.entity_id
_entity_poly.type
_entity_poly.pdbx_seq_one_letter_code
_entity_poly.pdbx_strand_id
1 'polypeptide(L)'
;MGAHSPHETRTRLALLAAGLPEPLLQQAVLLGSTVIAVLDMYWPQHGVFAECDGMIKYTDPWRGRTPAEVAWEEKRRQDALLDLDLCGVRIAPGDLDDGGSAKVARLLALFDRGRPSAPRYRTVLWNLGLRTRPRVAAAS
;
A
#
# COMPACT_ATOMS: atom_id res chain seq x y z
N MET A 1 -14.46 -7.45 -2.68
CA MET A 1 -14.02 -6.04 -2.56
C MET A 1 -12.83 -5.86 -3.49
N GLY A 2 -12.99 -5.02 -4.52
CA GLY A 2 -12.04 -4.86 -5.62
C GLY A 2 -11.02 -3.75 -5.37
N ALA A 3 -9.93 -3.75 -6.14
CA ALA A 3 -8.88 -2.75 -6.02
C ALA A 3 -9.33 -1.40 -6.60
N HIS A 4 -8.83 -0.30 -6.03
CA HIS A 4 -9.37 1.06 -6.25
C HIS A 4 -8.89 1.74 -7.52
N SER A 5 -7.99 1.09 -8.25
CA SER A 5 -7.61 1.47 -9.60
C SER A 5 -7.42 0.23 -10.49
N PRO A 6 -7.49 0.39 -11.83
CA PRO A 6 -7.13 -0.67 -12.76
C PRO A 6 -5.72 -1.22 -12.49
N HIS A 7 -4.77 -0.36 -12.11
CA HIS A 7 -3.40 -0.77 -11.79
C HIS A 7 -3.33 -1.60 -10.51
N GLU A 8 -4.03 -1.21 -9.44
CA GLU A 8 -4.11 -2.01 -8.22
C GLU A 8 -4.76 -3.37 -8.50
N THR A 9 -5.79 -3.42 -9.35
CA THR A 9 -6.49 -4.67 -9.69
C THR A 9 -5.59 -5.59 -10.49
N ARG A 10 -4.90 -5.06 -11.50
CA ARG A 10 -3.92 -5.81 -12.31
C ARG A 10 -2.78 -6.33 -11.46
N THR A 11 -2.22 -5.51 -10.58
CA THR A 11 -1.17 -5.90 -9.65
C THR A 11 -1.64 -7.06 -8.76
N ARG A 12 -2.82 -6.95 -8.14
CA ARG A 12 -3.36 -8.01 -7.27
C ARG A 12 -3.50 -9.33 -8.03
N LEU A 13 -4.09 -9.30 -9.22
CA LEU A 13 -4.31 -10.50 -10.02
C LEU A 13 -2.99 -11.12 -10.49
N ALA A 14 -1.98 -10.31 -10.85
CA ALA A 14 -0.66 -10.80 -11.23
C ALA A 14 0.03 -11.51 -10.06
N LEU A 15 -0.01 -10.93 -8.85
CA LEU A 15 0.58 -11.54 -7.66
C LEU A 15 -0.13 -12.86 -7.28
N LEU A 16 -1.46 -12.90 -7.38
CA LEU A 16 -2.24 -14.12 -7.15
C LEU A 16 -1.91 -15.20 -8.18
N ALA A 17 -1.80 -14.84 -9.47
CA ALA A 17 -1.43 -15.77 -10.53
C ALA A 17 -0.01 -16.33 -10.35
N ALA A 18 0.88 -15.56 -9.71
CA ALA A 18 2.22 -15.99 -9.32
C ALA A 18 2.26 -16.85 -8.03
N GLY A 19 1.11 -17.14 -7.42
CA GLY A 19 1.01 -18.02 -6.25
C GLY A 19 1.22 -17.34 -4.91
N LEU A 20 1.27 -15.99 -4.85
CA LEU A 20 1.29 -15.30 -3.55
C LEU A 20 -0.07 -15.44 -2.83
N PRO A 21 -0.06 -15.47 -1.48
CA PRO A 21 -1.29 -15.45 -0.70
C PRO A 21 -2.10 -14.18 -0.97
N GLU A 22 -3.42 -14.27 -0.79
CA GLU A 22 -4.32 -13.12 -0.91
C GLU A 22 -3.97 -12.01 0.10
N PRO A 23 -3.67 -10.78 -0.35
CA PRO A 23 -3.43 -9.67 0.55
C PRO A 23 -4.72 -9.12 1.14
N LEU A 24 -4.63 -8.55 2.35
CA LEU A 24 -5.64 -7.62 2.83
C LEU A 24 -5.50 -6.30 2.08
N LEU A 25 -6.59 -5.83 1.49
CA LEU A 25 -6.61 -4.57 0.75
C LEU A 25 -6.93 -3.39 1.66
N GLN A 26 -6.38 -2.22 1.30
CA GLN A 26 -6.71 -0.92 1.92
C GLN A 26 -6.65 -0.92 3.45
N GLN A 27 -5.55 -1.42 4.00
CA GLN A 27 -5.39 -1.52 5.45
C GLN A 27 -4.76 -0.24 5.99
N ALA A 28 -5.49 0.48 6.84
CA ALA A 28 -4.93 1.60 7.61
C ALA A 28 -4.06 1.05 8.74
N VAL A 29 -2.82 1.53 8.84
CA VAL A 29 -1.89 1.26 9.94
C VAL A 29 -2.10 2.32 11.02
N LEU A 30 -2.45 1.89 12.24
CA LEU A 30 -2.70 2.77 13.38
C LEU A 30 -1.67 2.59 14.48
N LEU A 31 -1.10 3.71 14.92
CA LEU A 31 -0.35 3.82 16.17
C LEU A 31 -1.21 4.63 17.16
N GLY A 32 -1.78 3.95 18.16
CA GLY A 32 -2.80 4.55 19.02
C GLY A 32 -4.05 4.93 18.23
N SER A 33 -4.39 6.23 18.22
CA SER A 33 -5.48 6.82 17.43
C SER A 33 -5.02 7.44 16.11
N THR A 34 -3.70 7.44 15.83
CA THR A 34 -3.12 8.10 14.66
C THR A 34 -3.00 7.14 13.50
N VAL A 35 -3.51 7.54 12.33
CA VAL A 35 -3.30 6.82 11.07
C VAL A 35 -1.93 7.19 10.51
N ILE A 36 -1.07 6.20 10.35
CA ILE A 36 0.30 6.37 9.84
C ILE A 36 0.30 6.27 8.30
N ALA A 37 -0.36 5.25 7.76
CA ALA A 37 -0.49 5.02 6.33
C ALA A 37 -1.73 4.18 6.02
N VAL A 38 -2.12 4.15 4.75
CA VAL A 38 -3.11 3.20 4.20
C VAL A 38 -2.40 2.39 3.12
N LEU A 39 -2.29 1.09 3.35
CA LEU A 39 -1.56 0.16 2.49
C LEU A 39 -2.51 -0.39 1.43
N ASP A 40 -2.09 -0.38 0.15
CA ASP A 40 -2.93 -0.91 -0.93
C ASP A 40 -3.12 -2.42 -0.79
N MET A 41 -2.05 -3.15 -0.46
CA MET A 41 -2.02 -4.59 -0.21
C MET A 41 -1.14 -4.89 0.99
N TYR A 42 -1.61 -5.73 1.90
CA TYR A 42 -0.92 -6.03 3.15
C TYR A 42 -1.03 -7.52 3.52
N TRP A 43 0.09 -8.11 3.94
CA TRP A 43 0.18 -9.46 4.47
C TRP A 43 0.55 -9.43 5.96
N PRO A 44 -0.43 -9.47 6.88
CA PRO A 44 -0.22 -9.27 8.32
C PRO A 44 0.75 -10.25 8.96
N GLN A 45 0.72 -11.50 8.50
CA GLN A 45 1.55 -12.59 9.01
C GLN A 45 3.03 -12.30 8.78
N HIS A 46 3.36 -11.63 7.68
CA HIS A 46 4.73 -11.31 7.30
C HIS A 46 5.14 -9.87 7.68
N GLY A 47 4.19 -8.99 8.00
CA GLY A 47 4.48 -7.56 8.18
C GLY A 47 4.94 -6.91 6.88
N VAL A 48 4.47 -7.42 5.74
CA VAL A 48 4.88 -7.01 4.40
C VAL A 48 3.73 -6.34 3.68
N PHE A 49 4.02 -5.28 2.93
CA PHE A 49 3.03 -4.58 2.12
C PHE A 49 3.49 -4.31 0.68
N ALA A 50 2.55 -4.06 -0.20
CA ALA A 50 2.81 -3.54 -1.54
C ALA A 50 1.98 -2.28 -1.78
N GLU A 51 2.61 -1.24 -2.34
CA GLU A 51 1.95 -0.02 -2.81
C GLU A 51 1.99 0.04 -4.34
N CYS A 52 0.84 0.32 -4.95
CA CYS A 52 0.73 0.46 -6.39
C CYS A 52 1.04 1.91 -6.76
N ASP A 53 2.20 2.14 -7.37
CA ASP A 53 2.62 3.49 -7.73
C ASP A 53 1.94 3.92 -9.03
N GLY A 54 0.81 4.59 -8.89
CA GLY A 54 0.13 5.23 -10.02
C GLY A 54 0.87 6.50 -10.42
N MET A 55 1.33 6.56 -11.67
CA MET A 55 1.88 7.78 -12.31
C MET A 55 1.01 9.04 -12.09
N ILE A 56 -0.28 8.85 -11.81
CA ILE A 56 -1.29 9.88 -11.55
C ILE A 56 -0.93 10.79 -10.35
N LYS A 57 -0.07 10.34 -9.42
CA LYS A 57 0.43 11.22 -8.34
C LYS A 57 1.30 12.37 -8.82
N TYR A 58 1.81 12.36 -10.05
CA TYR A 58 2.69 13.42 -10.55
C TYR A 58 2.02 14.44 -11.48
N THR A 59 0.76 14.21 -11.90
CA THR A 59 0.11 15.00 -12.95
C THR A 59 -0.97 15.97 -12.45
N ASP A 60 -1.29 15.98 -11.16
CA ASP A 60 -2.26 16.91 -10.56
C ASP A 60 -1.52 17.72 -9.47
N PRO A 61 -1.47 19.08 -9.53
CA PRO A 61 -0.87 19.87 -8.47
C PRO A 61 -1.69 19.68 -7.19
N TRP A 62 -1.23 18.75 -6.34
CA TRP A 62 -1.89 18.30 -5.12
C TRP A 62 -2.12 19.47 -4.15
N ARG A 63 -3.28 20.13 -4.28
CA ARG A 63 -3.83 21.05 -3.28
C ARG A 63 -2.85 22.16 -2.84
N GLY A 64 -2.10 22.73 -3.78
CA GLY A 64 -1.19 23.85 -3.52
C GLY A 64 0.14 23.50 -2.84
N ARG A 65 0.51 22.20 -2.77
CA ARG A 65 1.79 21.75 -2.25
C ARG A 65 2.85 21.69 -3.34
N THR A 66 4.09 21.95 -2.97
CA THR A 66 5.27 21.81 -3.81
C THR A 66 5.65 20.33 -3.96
N PRO A 67 6.33 19.94 -5.06
CA PRO A 67 6.89 18.58 -5.21
C PRO A 67 7.81 18.17 -4.05
N ALA A 68 8.56 19.12 -3.49
CA ALA A 68 9.45 18.88 -2.36
C ALA A 68 8.69 18.51 -1.08
N GLU A 69 7.57 19.19 -0.79
CA GLU A 69 6.71 18.86 0.35
C GLU A 69 6.09 17.47 0.21
N VAL A 70 5.62 17.11 -0.99
CA VAL A 70 5.08 15.77 -1.26
C VAL A 70 6.15 14.71 -1.05
N ALA A 71 7.34 14.89 -1.63
CA ALA A 71 8.45 13.96 -1.45
C ALA A 71 8.85 13.82 0.02
N TRP A 72 8.84 14.94 0.77
CA TRP A 72 9.11 14.94 2.21
C TRP A 72 8.06 14.17 3.01
N GLU A 73 6.78 14.35 2.72
CA GLU A 73 5.70 13.59 3.34
C GLU A 73 5.77 12.09 3.00
N GLU A 74 6.08 11.74 1.76
CA GLU A 74 6.28 10.34 1.36
C GLU A 74 7.46 9.70 2.09
N LYS A 75 8.58 10.43 2.22
CA LYS A 75 9.75 9.98 2.99
C LYS A 75 9.37 9.75 4.46
N ARG A 76 8.73 10.73 5.11
CA ARG A 76 8.31 10.61 6.51
C ARG A 76 7.35 9.44 6.74
N ARG A 77 6.44 9.20 5.79
CA ARG A 77 5.53 8.04 5.83
C ARG A 77 6.31 6.73 5.75
N GLN A 78 7.29 6.66 4.86
CA GLN A 78 8.15 5.49 4.73
C GLN A 78 8.98 5.25 6.01
N ASP A 79 9.62 6.28 6.56
CA ASP A 79 10.40 6.18 7.80
C ASP A 79 9.51 5.67 8.95
N ALA A 80 8.29 6.19 9.09
CA ALA A 80 7.35 5.74 10.11
C ALA A 80 6.89 4.27 9.94
N LEU A 81 6.80 3.78 8.70
CA LEU A 81 6.51 2.36 8.45
C LEU A 81 7.71 1.48 8.82
N LEU A 82 8.93 1.92 8.49
CA LEU A 82 10.16 1.20 8.87
C LEU A 82 10.33 1.13 10.39
N ASP A 83 10.03 2.22 11.11
CA ASP A 83 10.03 2.25 12.58
C ASP A 83 9.01 1.28 13.20
N LEU A 84 8.01 0.84 12.43
CA LEU A 84 7.03 -0.16 12.84
C LEU A 84 7.40 -1.59 12.41
N ASP A 85 8.64 -1.80 11.97
CA ASP A 85 9.15 -3.05 11.42
C ASP A 85 8.34 -3.55 10.18
N LEU A 86 7.67 -2.63 9.47
CA LEU A 86 6.98 -2.95 8.22
C LEU A 86 7.95 -2.85 7.05
N CYS A 87 7.93 -3.85 6.18
CA CYS A 87 8.69 -3.86 4.94
C CYS A 87 7.75 -3.81 3.75
N GLY A 88 8.12 -3.12 2.67
CA GLY A 88 7.25 -3.09 1.50
C GLY A 88 7.96 -2.92 0.19
N VAL A 89 7.19 -3.13 -0.88
CA VAL A 89 7.60 -2.93 -2.27
C VAL A 89 6.65 -1.94 -2.93
N ARG A 90 7.20 -1.08 -3.80
CA ARG A 90 6.39 -0.30 -4.74
C ARG A 90 6.33 -1.02 -6.08
N ILE A 91 5.14 -1.04 -6.69
CA ILE A 91 4.88 -1.70 -7.97
C ILE A 91 4.34 -0.65 -8.93
N ALA A 92 5.19 -0.20 -9.86
CA ALA A 92 4.82 0.66 -10.97
C ALA A 92 4.21 -0.16 -12.13
N PRO A 93 3.52 0.47 -13.10
CA PRO A 93 2.97 -0.25 -14.24
C PRO A 93 3.98 -1.11 -15.01
N GLY A 94 5.17 -0.57 -15.29
CA GLY A 94 6.24 -1.30 -16.01
C GLY A 94 6.86 -2.45 -15.22
N ASP A 95 6.67 -2.49 -13.90
CA ASP A 95 7.11 -3.64 -13.09
C ASP A 95 6.27 -4.89 -13.39
N LEU A 96 5.14 -4.79 -14.09
CA LEU A 96 4.27 -5.91 -14.45
C LEU A 96 4.53 -6.46 -15.85
N ASP A 97 5.45 -5.88 -16.62
CA ASP A 97 5.68 -6.23 -18.03
C ASP A 97 6.18 -7.68 -18.20
N ASP A 98 6.92 -8.21 -17.22
CA ASP A 98 7.39 -9.60 -17.16
C ASP A 98 6.51 -10.48 -16.25
N GLY A 99 5.26 -10.05 -16.00
CA GLY A 99 4.38 -10.68 -15.03
C GLY A 99 4.71 -10.33 -13.57
N GLY A 100 5.64 -9.41 -13.31
CA GLY A 100 6.00 -8.99 -11.95
C GLY A 100 7.05 -9.88 -11.30
N SER A 101 7.82 -10.63 -12.07
CA SER A 101 8.73 -11.68 -11.55
C SER A 101 9.71 -11.14 -10.51
N ALA A 102 10.33 -9.99 -10.77
CA ALA A 102 11.24 -9.35 -9.82
C ALA A 102 10.54 -8.93 -8.51
N LYS A 103 9.29 -8.43 -8.60
CA LYS A 103 8.50 -8.03 -7.41
C LYS A 103 8.03 -9.24 -6.63
N VAL A 104 7.61 -10.30 -7.31
CA VAL A 104 7.26 -11.60 -6.73
C VAL A 104 8.45 -12.16 -5.94
N ALA A 105 9.62 -12.26 -6.57
CA ALA A 105 10.83 -12.75 -5.91
C ALA A 105 11.19 -11.90 -4.68
N ARG A 106 11.04 -10.57 -4.78
CA ARG A 106 11.27 -9.68 -3.64
C ARG A 106 10.27 -9.89 -2.51
N LEU A 107 8.99 -10.04 -2.82
CA LEU A 107 7.94 -10.30 -1.83
C LEU A 107 8.16 -11.64 -1.12
N LEU A 108 8.50 -12.69 -1.86
CA LEU A 108 8.82 -14.00 -1.29
C LEU A 108 10.03 -13.91 -0.34
N ALA A 109 11.11 -13.23 -0.74
CA ALA A 109 12.27 -13.02 0.12
C ALA A 109 11.91 -12.23 1.42
N LEU A 110 10.96 -11.30 1.35
CA LEU A 110 10.46 -10.60 2.53
C LEU A 110 9.56 -11.49 3.40
N PHE A 111 8.76 -12.37 2.79
CA PHE A 111 7.95 -13.34 3.52
C PHE A 111 8.82 -14.33 4.30
N ASP A 112 9.89 -14.83 3.67
CA ASP A 112 10.85 -15.76 4.27
C ASP A 112 11.65 -15.13 5.41
N ARG A 113 12.00 -13.85 5.28
CA ARG A 113 12.63 -13.10 6.37
C ARG A 113 11.73 -13.05 7.61
N GLY A 114 10.42 -13.04 7.41
CA GLY A 114 9.44 -12.94 8.48
C GLY A 114 9.54 -11.61 9.25
N ARG A 115 8.75 -11.53 10.33
CA ARG A 115 8.70 -10.34 11.18
C ARG A 115 9.82 -10.37 12.23
N PRO A 116 10.55 -9.28 12.44
CA PRO A 116 11.52 -9.18 13.54
C PRO A 116 10.86 -9.20 14.92
N SER A 117 9.66 -8.63 15.03
CA SER A 117 8.98 -8.38 16.31
C SER A 117 7.45 -8.46 16.18
N ALA A 118 6.77 -8.57 17.33
CA ALA A 118 5.32 -8.50 17.39
C ALA A 118 4.81 -7.10 17.00
N PRO A 119 3.67 -6.98 16.30
CA PRO A 119 3.15 -5.69 15.85
C PRO A 119 2.89 -4.72 17.01
N ARG A 120 3.48 -3.53 16.92
CA ARG A 120 3.23 -2.37 17.81
C ARG A 120 2.11 -1.46 17.30
N TYR A 121 1.46 -1.86 16.22
CA TYR A 121 0.40 -1.14 15.53
C TYR A 121 -0.81 -2.06 15.36
N ARG A 122 -1.97 -1.46 15.07
CA ARG A 122 -3.16 -2.19 14.63
C ARG A 122 -3.42 -1.88 13.16
N THR A 123 -4.12 -2.79 12.48
CA THR A 123 -4.66 -2.51 11.15
C THR A 123 -6.16 -2.63 11.13
N VAL A 124 -6.81 -1.74 10.38
CA VAL A 124 -8.26 -1.81 10.10
C VAL A 124 -8.50 -1.57 8.62
N LEU A 125 -9.57 -2.16 8.11
CA LEU A 125 -10.03 -1.86 6.76
C LEU A 125 -10.42 -0.38 6.67
N TRP A 126 -9.73 0.38 5.81
CA TRP A 126 -9.92 1.82 5.68
C TRP A 126 -11.13 2.16 4.82
N ASN A 127 -12.06 2.97 5.33
CA ASN A 127 -13.28 3.40 4.61
C ASN A 127 -14.05 2.26 3.92
N LEU A 128 -14.23 1.12 4.59
CA LEU A 128 -14.84 -0.09 4.01
C LEU A 128 -14.04 -0.65 2.81
N GLY A 129 -12.76 -0.32 2.71
CA GLY A 129 -11.92 -0.59 1.56
C GLY A 129 -12.24 0.39 0.43
N LEU A 130 -12.12 1.70 0.66
CA LEU A 130 -12.19 2.74 -0.36
C LEU A 130 -11.11 3.80 -0.09
N ARG A 131 -10.30 4.14 -1.09
CA ARG A 131 -9.24 5.15 -0.95
C ARG A 131 -9.79 6.55 -0.63
N THR A 132 -11.03 6.83 -1.04
CA THR A 132 -11.76 8.09 -0.83
C THR A 132 -13.01 7.83 -0.01
N ARG A 133 -13.33 8.69 0.98
CA ARG A 133 -14.68 8.68 1.58
C ARG A 133 -15.71 8.86 0.45
N PRO A 134 -16.80 8.08 0.40
CA PRO A 134 -17.93 8.41 -0.46
C PRO A 134 -18.34 9.85 -0.11
N ARG A 135 -18.44 10.71 -1.12
CA ARG A 135 -19.11 12.01 -0.94
C ARG A 135 -20.55 11.66 -0.59
N VAL A 136 -20.95 11.82 0.67
CA VAL A 136 -22.37 11.86 1.01
C VAL A 136 -22.90 13.06 0.23
N ALA A 137 -23.78 12.81 -0.74
CA ALA A 137 -24.54 13.89 -1.35
C ALA A 137 -25.26 14.59 -0.20
N ALA A 138 -24.96 15.88 0.01
CA ALA A 138 -25.76 16.67 0.92
C ALA A 138 -27.20 16.59 0.39
N ALA A 139 -28.08 15.97 1.18
CA ALA A 139 -29.51 16.07 0.93
C ALA A 139 -29.89 17.53 1.18
N SER A 140 -30.27 18.22 0.12
CA SER A 140 -31.00 19.49 0.18
C SER A 140 -32.49 19.20 0.21
#